data_AF-A0A1D2IKA5-F1
#
_entry.id   AF-A0A1D2IKA5-F1
#
_cell.length_a   1.000
_cell.length_b   1.000
_cell.length_c   1.000
_cell.angle_alpha   90.00
_cell.angle_beta   90.00
_cell.angle_gamma   90.00
#
_symmetry.space_group_name_H-M   'P 1'
#
loop_
_entity.id
_entity.type
_entity.pdbx_description
1 polymer ?
#
loop_
_entity_poly.entity_id
_entity_poly.type
_entity_poly.pdbx_seq_one_letter_code
_entity_poly.pdbx_strand_id
1 'polypeptide(L)'
;MLDNPADDGIETLRAKLDSIDLRFLEELRARIETCVEIAHYKRESDVRMMQPHRIKLVQERAARFGEEHGISQDFLRRLYDLIIEETCRVEDVVIGVAP
;
A
#
# COMPACT_ATOMS: atom_id res chain seq x y z
N MET A 1 27.19 5.88 32.04
CA MET A 1 25.80 5.37 32.04
C MET A 1 25.91 3.87 31.86
N LEU A 2 25.19 3.08 32.65
CA LEU A 2 25.27 1.63 32.56
C LEU A 2 24.39 1.19 31.39
N ASP A 3 25.02 0.70 30.32
CA ASP A 3 24.32 0.06 29.20
C ASP A 3 23.59 -1.17 29.74
N ASN A 4 22.26 -1.16 29.66
CA ASN A 4 21.42 -2.26 30.09
C ASN A 4 21.22 -3.18 28.87
N PRO A 5 21.63 -4.45 28.90
CA PRO A 5 21.55 -5.34 27.73
C PRO A 5 20.11 -5.56 27.22
N ALA A 6 19.10 -5.29 28.05
CA ALA A 6 17.70 -5.27 27.62
C ALA A 6 17.35 -4.05 26.76
N ASP A 7 18.02 -2.91 27.00
CA ASP A 7 17.89 -1.68 26.22
C ASP A 7 18.53 -1.85 24.83
N ASP A 8 19.71 -2.48 24.76
CA ASP A 8 20.39 -2.83 23.51
C ASP A 8 19.54 -3.77 22.63
N GLY A 9 18.81 -4.70 23.26
CA GLY A 9 17.88 -5.60 22.58
C GLY A 9 16.68 -4.86 21.98
N ILE A 10 16.13 -3.87 22.68
CA ILE A 10 15.02 -3.04 22.19
C ILE A 10 15.49 -2.16 21.02
N GLU A 11 16.65 -1.52 21.14
CA GLU A 11 17.22 -0.67 20.09
C GLU A 11 17.51 -1.48 18.81
N THR A 12 18.01 -2.71 18.96
CA THR A 12 18.21 -3.62 17.81
C THR A 12 16.89 -3.96 17.12
N LEU A 13 15.82 -4.21 17.90
CA LEU A 13 14.49 -4.49 17.35
C LEU A 13 13.89 -3.26 16.67
N ARG A 14 14.12 -2.06 17.22
CA ARG A 14 13.70 -0.78 16.61
C ARG A 14 14.41 -0.54 15.29
N ALA A 15 15.72 -0.70 15.22
CA ALA A 15 16.47 -0.56 13.96
C ALA A 15 15.99 -1.56 12.88
N LYS A 16 15.61 -2.78 13.30
CA LYS A 16 15.00 -3.77 12.40
C LYS A 16 13.61 -3.32 11.93
N LEU A 17 12.79 -2.74 12.81
CA LEU A 17 11.49 -2.19 12.47
C LEU A 17 11.62 -1.02 11.50
N ASP A 18 12.52 -0.07 11.76
CA ASP A 18 12.79 1.07 10.87
C ASP A 18 13.16 0.61 9.45
N SER A 19 13.96 -0.47 9.36
CA SER A 19 14.33 -1.09 8.08
C SER A 19 13.16 -1.80 7.38
N ILE A 20 12.18 -2.29 8.14
CA ILE A 20 10.93 -2.84 7.59
C ILE A 20 10.04 -1.70 7.09
N ASP A 21 9.90 -0.65 7.87
CA ASP A 21 9.08 0.51 7.53
C ASP A 21 9.60 1.22 6.28
N LEU A 22 10.92 1.38 6.14
CA LEU A 22 11.51 1.94 4.91
C LEU A 22 11.13 1.13 3.68
N ARG A 23 11.25 -0.20 3.74
CA ARG A 23 10.87 -1.09 2.63
C ARG A 23 9.36 -1.03 2.37
N PHE A 24 8.54 -0.94 3.40
CA PHE A 24 7.10 -0.78 3.24
C PHE A 24 6.74 0.51 2.49
N LEU A 25 7.42 1.61 2.81
CA LEU A 25 7.25 2.90 2.11
C LEU A 25 7.73 2.84 0.66
N GLU A 26 8.84 2.17 0.39
CA GLU A 26 9.35 1.95 -0.99
C GLU A 26 8.36 1.15 -1.83
N GLU A 27 7.81 0.05 -1.29
CA GLU A 27 6.81 -0.77 -1.99
C GLU A 27 5.49 -0.03 -2.18
N LEU A 28 5.06 0.76 -1.20
CA LEU A 28 3.88 1.60 -1.32
C LEU A 28 4.05 2.66 -2.43
N ARG A 29 5.22 3.30 -2.50
CA ARG A 29 5.55 4.25 -3.57
C ARG A 29 5.51 3.56 -4.93
N ALA A 30 6.19 2.42 -5.08
CA ALA A 30 6.21 1.67 -6.34
C ALA A 30 4.80 1.25 -6.79
N ARG A 31 3.95 0.86 -5.84
CA ARG A 31 2.54 0.56 -6.11
C ARG A 31 1.78 1.76 -6.68
N ILE A 32 1.95 2.95 -6.07
CA ILE A 32 1.29 4.18 -6.53
C ILE A 32 1.79 4.57 -7.93
N GLU A 33 3.11 4.53 -8.17
CA GLU A 33 3.70 4.84 -9.48
C GLU A 33 3.19 3.90 -10.57
N THR A 34 3.09 2.59 -10.28
CA THR A 34 2.51 1.61 -11.20
C THR A 34 1.05 1.93 -11.53
N CYS A 35 0.26 2.36 -10.54
CA CYS A 35 -1.13 2.76 -10.77
C CYS A 35 -1.24 4.00 -11.66
N VAL A 36 -0.37 4.99 -11.45
CA VAL A 36 -0.26 6.17 -12.32
C VAL A 36 0.08 5.77 -13.76
N GLU A 37 1.05 4.88 -13.96
CA GLU A 37 1.38 4.34 -15.30
C GLU A 37 0.18 3.64 -15.96
N ILE A 38 -0.53 2.79 -15.20
CA ILE A 38 -1.76 2.13 -15.69
C ILE A 38 -2.80 3.18 -16.10
N ALA A 39 -2.92 4.26 -15.34
CA ALA A 39 -3.91 5.28 -15.58
C ALA A 39 -3.56 6.13 -16.83
N HIS A 40 -2.27 6.44 -17.06
CA HIS A 40 -1.80 7.01 -18.33
C HIS A 40 -2.10 6.10 -19.52
N TYR A 41 -1.80 4.81 -19.41
CA TYR A 41 -2.05 3.84 -20.48
C TYR A 41 -3.55 3.73 -20.82
N LYS A 42 -4.42 3.72 -19.79
CA LYS A 42 -5.88 3.70 -19.97
C LYS A 42 -6.39 4.95 -20.67
N ARG A 43 -5.84 6.12 -20.36
CA ARG A 43 -6.19 7.39 -21.02
C ARG A 43 -5.87 7.37 -22.51
N GLU A 44 -4.70 6.85 -22.87
CA GLU A 44 -4.28 6.72 -24.27
C GLU A 44 -5.10 5.69 -25.05
N SER A 45 -5.60 4.66 -24.36
CA SER A 45 -6.33 3.53 -24.95
C SER A 45 -7.87 3.65 -24.90
N ASP A 46 -8.42 4.78 -24.44
CA ASP A 46 -9.87 5.00 -24.21
C ASP A 46 -10.54 3.92 -23.32
N VAL A 47 -9.77 3.35 -22.39
CA VAL A 47 -10.26 2.33 -21.45
C VAL A 47 -10.82 3.02 -20.21
N ARG A 48 -12.00 2.56 -19.73
CA ARG A 48 -12.61 3.07 -18.50
C ARG A 48 -11.62 3.02 -17.33
N MET A 49 -11.44 4.19 -16.70
CA MET A 49 -10.51 4.40 -15.59
C MET A 49 -10.86 3.56 -14.37
N MET A 50 -12.14 3.58 -13.96
CA MET A 50 -12.66 2.82 -12.82
C MET A 50 -13.05 1.38 -13.17
N GLN A 51 -12.41 0.43 -12.48
CA GLN A 51 -12.62 -1.01 -12.65
C GLN A 51 -12.94 -1.67 -11.31
N PRO A 52 -14.21 -1.69 -10.87
CA PRO A 52 -14.59 -2.19 -9.53
C PRO A 52 -14.24 -3.66 -9.28
N HIS A 53 -14.10 -4.46 -10.35
CA HIS A 53 -13.65 -5.85 -10.24
C HIS A 53 -12.19 -5.97 -9.78
N ARG A 54 -11.31 -4.99 -10.12
CA ARG A 54 -9.91 -4.98 -9.69
C ARG A 54 -9.78 -4.69 -8.20
N ILE A 55 -10.59 -3.76 -7.69
CA ILE A 55 -10.65 -3.42 -6.26
C ILE A 55 -11.04 -4.65 -5.45
N LYS A 56 -12.12 -5.35 -5.85
CA LYS A 56 -12.56 -6.59 -5.19
C LYS A 56 -11.47 -7.66 -5.18
N LEU A 57 -10.79 -7.88 -6.31
CA LEU A 57 -9.71 -8.87 -6.40
C LEU A 57 -8.55 -8.55 -5.44
N VAL A 58 -8.17 -7.28 -5.33
CA VAL A 58 -7.08 -6.85 -4.42
C VAL A 58 -7.49 -7.04 -2.96
N GLN A 59 -8.73 -6.68 -2.60
CA GLN A 59 -9.26 -6.91 -1.25
C GLN A 59 -9.34 -8.41 -0.90
N GLU A 60 -9.77 -9.26 -1.83
CA GLU A 60 -9.82 -10.72 -1.62
C GLU A 60 -8.44 -11.32 -1.41
N ARG A 61 -7.44 -10.85 -2.16
CA ARG A 61 -6.04 -11.25 -1.96
C ARG A 61 -5.51 -10.82 -0.60
N ALA A 62 -5.83 -9.59 -0.18
CA ALA A 62 -5.45 -9.08 1.14
C ALA A 62 -6.12 -9.89 2.27
N ALA A 63 -7.41 -10.22 2.15
CA ALA A 63 -8.11 -11.04 3.13
C ALA A 63 -7.49 -12.44 3.25
N ARG A 64 -7.17 -13.09 2.13
CA ARG A 64 -6.50 -14.40 2.11
C ARG A 64 -5.11 -14.35 2.72
N PHE A 65 -4.34 -13.32 2.40
CA PHE A 65 -3.03 -13.09 3.03
C PHE A 65 -3.17 -12.94 4.54
N GLY A 66 -4.20 -12.24 5.01
CA GLY A 66 -4.48 -12.12 6.44
C GLY A 66 -4.76 -13.45 7.11
N GLU A 67 -5.60 -14.27 6.48
CA GLU A 67 -5.90 -15.63 6.95
C GLU A 67 -4.64 -16.50 7.05
N GLU A 68 -3.79 -16.50 6.03
CA GLU A 68 -2.58 -17.33 5.96
C GLU A 68 -1.49 -16.91 6.95
N HIS A 69 -1.37 -15.60 7.21
CA HIS A 69 -0.28 -15.05 8.03
C HIS A 69 -0.72 -14.62 9.44
N GLY A 70 -1.94 -14.93 9.85
CA GLY A 70 -2.46 -14.58 11.18
C GLY A 70 -2.68 -13.07 11.38
N ILE A 71 -2.93 -12.33 10.29
CA ILE A 71 -3.25 -10.90 10.33
C ILE A 71 -4.77 -10.75 10.21
N SER A 72 -5.36 -9.83 10.98
CA SER A 72 -6.79 -9.56 10.89
C SER A 72 -7.21 -9.19 9.46
N GLN A 73 -8.15 -9.94 8.91
CA GLN A 73 -8.70 -9.67 7.56
C GLN A 73 -9.36 -8.29 7.50
N ASP A 74 -10.05 -7.88 8.57
CA ASP A 74 -10.66 -6.56 8.67
C ASP A 74 -9.62 -5.44 8.68
N PHE A 75 -8.48 -5.66 9.35
CA PHE A 75 -7.38 -4.71 9.31
C PHE A 75 -6.83 -4.56 7.88
N LEU A 76 -6.54 -5.66 7.20
CA LEU A 76 -6.02 -5.62 5.84
C LEU A 76 -7.04 -5.03 4.86
N ARG A 77 -8.34 -5.29 5.04
CA ARG A 77 -9.39 -4.67 4.23
C ARG A 77 -9.36 -3.15 4.36
N ARG A 78 -9.34 -2.62 5.59
CA ARG A 78 -9.27 -1.17 5.84
C ARG A 78 -7.98 -0.55 5.31
N LEU A 79 -6.85 -1.24 5.47
CA LEU A 79 -5.57 -0.78 4.94
C LEU A 79 -5.62 -0.65 3.42
N TYR A 80 -6.15 -1.66 2.73
CA TYR A 80 -6.27 -1.62 1.28
C TYR A 80 -7.31 -0.61 0.80
N ASP A 81 -8.37 -0.35 1.56
CA ASP A 81 -9.31 0.73 1.25
C ASP A 81 -8.59 2.09 1.24
N LEU A 82 -7.79 2.39 2.26
CA LEU A 82 -7.00 3.62 2.35
C LEU A 82 -5.99 3.74 1.20
N ILE A 83 -5.27 2.66 0.89
CA ILE A 83 -4.29 2.65 -0.20
C ILE A 83 -4.98 2.90 -1.55
N ILE A 84 -6.15 2.30 -1.78
CA ILE A 84 -6.91 2.45 -3.02
C ILE A 84 -7.45 3.88 -3.14
N GLU A 85 -8.00 4.44 -2.06
CA GLU A 85 -8.48 5.82 -2.03
C GLU A 85 -7.35 6.81 -2.35
N GLU A 86 -6.17 6.64 -1.73
CA GLU A 86 -5.01 7.47 -2.03
C GLU A 86 -4.54 7.31 -3.48
N THR A 87 -4.56 6.09 -4.01
CA THR A 87 -4.21 5.84 -5.42
C THR A 87 -5.17 6.58 -6.35
N CYS A 88 -6.48 6.50 -6.13
CA CYS A 88 -7.47 7.21 -6.94
C CYS A 88 -7.25 8.73 -6.88
N ARG A 89 -7.00 9.28 -5.68
CA ARG A 89 -6.69 10.70 -5.50
C ARG A 89 -5.45 11.13 -6.29
N VAL A 90 -4.37 10.32 -6.24
CA VAL A 90 -3.14 10.60 -7.00
C VAL A 90 -3.38 10.51 -8.50
N GLU A 91 -4.09 9.49 -8.97
CA GLU A 91 -4.48 9.34 -10.37
C GLU A 91 -5.24 10.57 -10.88
N ASP A 92 -6.23 11.06 -10.12
CA ASP A 92 -7.02 12.25 -10.47
C ASP A 92 -6.16 13.52 -10.59
N VAL A 93 -5.22 13.70 -9.65
CA VAL A 93 -4.27 14.84 -9.65
C VAL A 93 -3.33 14.77 -10.86
N VAL A 94 -2.79 13.58 -11.17
CA VAL A 94 -1.81 13.40 -12.25
C VAL A 94 -2.46 13.45 -13.63
N ILE A 95 -3.66 12.89 -13.77
CA ILE A 95 -4.38 12.86 -15.05
C ILE A 95 -5.11 14.17 -15.32
N GLY A 96 -5.22 15.05 -14.32
CA GLY A 96 -5.78 16.37 -14.49
C GLY A 96 -7.27 16.29 -14.83
N VAL A 97 -8.00 15.42 -14.14
CA VAL A 97 -9.47 15.54 -14.08
C VAL A 97 -9.77 16.67 -13.08
N ALA A 98 -9.37 17.89 -13.44
CA ALA A 98 -9.93 19.07 -12.80
C ALA A 98 -11.41 19.16 -13.22
N PRO A 99 -12.33 19.50 -12.30
CA PRO A 99 -13.77 19.51 -12.55
C PRO A 99 -14.20 20.39 -13.73
#